data_AF-A0A7H9KDJ6-F1
#
_entry.id   AF-A0A7H9KDJ6-F1
#
_cell.length_a   1.000
_cell.length_b   1.000
_cell.length_c   1.000
_cell.angle_alpha   90.00
_cell.angle_beta   90.00
_cell.angle_gamma   90.00
#
_symmetry.space_group_name_H-M   'P 1'
#
loop_
_entity.id
_entity.type
_entity.pdbx_description
1 polymer ?
#
loop_
_entity_poly.entity_id
_entity_poly.type
_entity_poly.pdbx_seq_one_letter_code
_entity_poly.pdbx_strand_id
1 'polypeptide(L)'
;MKKLSAIPLVISLLFINYSSLTLAAESLPDASSLGLENLTNDLSRQELFVKILESDPSRDKEFDSFAVKKYFKFPADVAYDSVLNQPRPSSLFGVDISHHNGRNFPIELLAKNKSVFLYMKSSQGTRYVDPEFAGFWQRAGDTERGIKLHRGAYHFLSSGTPADDAELWGRKQAMTFVKVIKANGGLRATDMPPAVDVEWDVDSLTGKDRWQKRKPAEIITMIKAFTAQVEADLGRKPVIYTARAWWKDAVGGENSFAQVAEHKLWLADYSNQAQASETPRSINQTKWAIWQFTDAAQLNLGSSKKFDASIYKGPTAEFYSTLGVQEF
;
A
#
# COMPACT_ATOMS: atom_id res chain seq x y z
N MET A 1 16.40 83.20 -19.31
CA MET A 1 16.07 82.16 -18.29
C MET A 1 14.58 81.84 -18.40
N LYS A 2 14.21 80.80 -19.16
CA LYS A 2 12.81 80.38 -19.36
C LYS A 2 12.57 79.11 -18.53
N LYS A 3 11.58 79.15 -17.64
CA LYS A 3 11.12 78.02 -16.82
C LYS A 3 10.38 77.01 -17.71
N LEU A 4 10.80 75.76 -17.68
CA LEU A 4 10.05 74.62 -18.25
C LEU A 4 9.12 74.06 -17.15
N SER A 5 7.83 73.99 -17.44
CA SER A 5 6.81 73.37 -16.61
C SER A 5 6.75 71.87 -16.88
N ALA A 6 6.81 71.05 -15.82
CA ALA A 6 6.63 69.60 -15.91
C ALA A 6 5.13 69.24 -16.06
N ILE A 7 4.83 68.33 -16.98
CA ILE A 7 3.52 67.70 -17.17
C ILE A 7 3.56 66.35 -16.41
N PRO A 8 2.59 66.02 -15.54
CA PRO A 8 2.56 64.70 -14.91
C PRO A 8 1.94 63.67 -15.85
N LEU A 9 2.67 62.57 -16.07
CA LEU A 9 2.23 61.40 -16.80
C LEU A 9 1.30 60.57 -15.90
N VAL A 10 0.00 60.50 -16.23
CA VAL A 10 -0.97 59.64 -15.52
C VAL A 10 -0.86 58.23 -16.11
N ILE A 11 -0.26 57.31 -15.36
CA ILE A 11 -0.27 55.88 -15.65
C ILE A 11 -1.59 55.31 -15.12
N SER A 12 -2.51 54.96 -16.01
CA SER A 12 -3.70 54.17 -15.64
C SER A 12 -3.30 52.71 -15.43
N LEU A 13 -3.33 52.24 -14.19
CA LEU A 13 -3.33 50.80 -13.89
C LEU A 13 -4.72 50.24 -14.20
N LEU A 14 -4.83 49.46 -15.28
CA LEU A 14 -5.95 48.53 -15.45
C LEU A 14 -5.83 47.40 -14.44
N PHE A 15 -6.65 47.45 -13.39
CA PHE A 15 -6.87 46.30 -12.50
C PHE A 15 -7.70 45.26 -13.26
N ILE A 16 -7.05 44.21 -13.74
CA ILE A 16 -7.72 42.99 -14.19
C ILE A 16 -8.22 42.28 -12.93
N ASN A 17 -9.52 42.37 -12.66
CA ASN A 17 -10.18 41.55 -11.66
C ASN A 17 -10.15 40.10 -12.12
N TYR A 18 -9.19 39.32 -11.63
CA TYR A 18 -9.33 37.86 -11.59
C TYR A 18 -10.42 37.55 -10.56
N SER A 19 -11.65 37.39 -11.02
CA SER A 19 -12.66 36.68 -10.25
C SER A 19 -12.16 35.26 -10.05
N SER A 20 -11.61 34.99 -8.86
CA SER A 20 -11.33 33.64 -8.39
C SER A 20 -12.67 32.89 -8.31
N LEU A 21 -12.98 32.15 -9.37
CA LEU A 21 -13.90 31.02 -9.28
C LEU A 21 -13.23 30.01 -8.34
N THR A 22 -13.45 30.17 -7.03
CA THR A 22 -13.33 29.06 -6.10
C THR A 22 -14.41 28.07 -6.49
N LEU A 23 -14.09 27.12 -7.37
CA LEU A 23 -14.80 25.84 -7.37
C LEU A 23 -14.74 25.37 -5.92
N ALA A 24 -15.90 25.18 -5.28
CA ALA A 24 -15.94 24.47 -4.03
C ALA A 24 -15.19 23.16 -4.26
N ALA A 25 -14.10 22.91 -3.53
CA ALA A 25 -13.44 21.63 -3.59
C ALA A 25 -14.51 20.59 -3.28
N GLU A 26 -14.81 19.71 -4.24
CA GLU A 26 -15.76 18.63 -4.01
C GLU A 26 -15.33 17.90 -2.73
N SER A 27 -16.28 17.74 -1.81
CA SER A 27 -16.02 17.01 -0.57
C SER A 27 -15.53 15.61 -0.93
N LEU A 28 -14.43 15.19 -0.31
CA LEU A 28 -13.93 13.82 -0.50
C LEU A 28 -15.03 12.80 -0.18
N PRO A 29 -15.09 11.67 -0.92
CA PRO A 29 -16.04 10.60 -0.61
C PRO A 29 -15.88 10.10 0.82
N ASP A 30 -17.00 9.90 1.49
CA ASP A 30 -17.06 9.27 2.82
C ASP A 30 -17.83 7.95 2.79
N ALA A 31 -17.79 7.21 3.89
CA ALA A 31 -18.47 5.93 4.01
C ALA A 31 -19.98 6.02 3.69
N SER A 32 -20.67 7.05 4.21
CA SER A 32 -22.11 7.26 4.03
C SER A 32 -22.47 7.46 2.56
N SER A 33 -21.71 8.31 1.85
CA SER A 33 -21.87 8.56 0.41
C SER A 33 -21.71 7.30 -0.44
N LEU A 34 -20.98 6.30 0.08
CA LEU A 34 -20.75 5.02 -0.57
C LEU A 34 -21.69 3.92 -0.04
N GLY A 35 -22.59 4.19 0.91
CA GLY A 35 -23.38 3.15 1.57
C GLY A 35 -22.50 2.08 2.25
N LEU A 36 -21.36 2.52 2.79
CA LEU A 36 -20.38 1.74 3.52
C LEU A 36 -20.27 2.25 4.96
N GLU A 37 -19.50 1.54 5.77
CA GLU A 37 -19.19 1.88 7.15
C GLU A 37 -17.72 2.26 7.28
N ASN A 38 -17.40 3.22 8.16
CA ASN A 38 -16.00 3.48 8.53
C ASN A 38 -15.44 2.28 9.28
N LEU A 39 -14.27 1.81 8.87
CA LEU A 39 -13.51 0.82 9.61
C LEU A 39 -12.84 1.47 10.82
N THR A 40 -13.18 1.02 12.02
CA THR A 40 -12.58 1.54 13.27
C THR A 40 -12.10 0.47 14.24
N ASN A 41 -12.50 -0.79 14.02
CA ASN A 41 -12.37 -1.89 14.98
C ASN A 41 -11.65 -3.10 14.38
N ASP A 42 -10.65 -2.86 13.54
CA ASP A 42 -9.71 -3.86 13.03
C ASP A 42 -8.35 -3.77 13.73
N LEU A 43 -7.61 -4.87 13.73
CA LEU A 43 -6.24 -4.87 14.21
C LEU A 43 -5.34 -4.10 13.23
N SER A 44 -4.40 -3.35 13.79
CA SER A 44 -3.29 -2.79 13.02
C SER A 44 -2.39 -3.89 12.48
N ARG A 45 -1.58 -3.57 11.48
CA ARG A 45 -0.59 -4.52 10.95
C ARG A 45 0.46 -4.91 11.99
N GLN A 46 0.83 -3.99 12.88
CA GLN A 46 1.74 -4.27 14.00
C GLN A 46 1.14 -5.27 15.00
N GLU A 47 -0.19 -5.30 15.14
CA GLU A 47 -0.89 -6.30 15.96
C GLU A 47 -1.00 -7.65 15.24
N LEU A 48 -1.36 -7.66 13.94
CA LEU A 48 -1.35 -8.88 13.11
C LEU A 48 0.05 -9.49 13.01
N PHE A 49 1.10 -8.68 13.09
CA PHE A 49 2.48 -9.16 13.10
C PHE A 49 2.78 -10.13 14.25
N VAL A 50 2.09 -10.03 15.39
CA VAL A 50 2.23 -11.03 16.47
C VAL A 50 1.92 -12.45 15.95
N LYS A 51 0.96 -12.59 15.01
CA LYS A 51 0.64 -13.87 14.36
C LYS A 51 1.73 -14.34 13.41
N ILE A 52 2.33 -13.42 12.66
CA ILE A 52 3.50 -13.72 11.83
C ILE A 52 4.62 -14.29 12.72
N LEU A 53 4.88 -13.67 13.88
CA LEU A 53 5.90 -14.12 14.82
C LEU A 53 5.61 -15.47 15.48
N GLU A 54 4.37 -15.71 15.92
CA GLU A 54 3.95 -17.00 16.50
C GLU A 54 4.19 -18.16 15.51
N SER A 55 4.09 -17.88 14.21
CA SER A 55 4.25 -18.87 13.14
C SER A 55 5.69 -19.07 12.63
N ASP A 56 6.66 -18.29 13.14
CA ASP A 56 8.06 -18.30 12.66
C ASP A 56 9.10 -18.36 13.79
N PRO A 57 9.51 -19.55 14.23
CA PRO A 57 10.50 -19.74 15.30
C PRO A 57 11.94 -19.39 14.91
N SER A 58 12.21 -18.93 13.67
CA SER A 58 13.58 -18.67 13.19
C SER A 58 14.20 -17.35 13.65
N ARG A 59 13.55 -16.64 14.57
CA ARG A 59 13.98 -15.33 15.07
C ARG A 59 15.17 -15.39 16.04
N ASP A 60 15.51 -16.58 16.55
CA ASP A 60 16.56 -16.78 17.57
C ASP A 60 17.98 -16.85 16.99
N LYS A 61 18.14 -16.71 15.67
CA LYS A 61 19.47 -16.58 15.06
C LYS A 61 19.93 -15.13 15.15
N GLU A 62 21.04 -14.93 15.84
CA GLU A 62 21.79 -13.68 15.83
C GLU A 62 22.55 -13.53 14.51
N PHE A 63 22.57 -12.31 13.98
CA PHE A 63 23.33 -11.92 12.80
C PHE A 63 24.14 -10.68 13.16
N ASP A 64 25.40 -10.64 12.72
CA ASP A 64 26.31 -9.51 13.00
C ASP A 64 25.86 -8.21 12.32
N SER A 65 25.10 -8.32 11.22
CA SER A 65 24.62 -7.17 10.46
C SER A 65 23.34 -7.50 9.66
N PHE A 66 22.58 -6.44 9.31
CA PHE A 66 21.33 -6.54 8.56
C PHE A 66 21.39 -5.68 7.31
N ALA A 67 21.20 -6.29 6.12
CA ALA A 67 21.14 -5.57 4.84
C ALA A 67 19.95 -4.60 4.82
N VAL A 68 18.77 -5.06 5.25
CA VAL A 68 17.62 -4.21 5.58
C VAL A 68 17.27 -4.37 7.05
N LYS A 69 17.18 -3.25 7.76
CA LYS A 69 17.02 -3.23 9.24
C LYS A 69 15.55 -3.30 9.64
N LYS A 70 15.26 -3.87 10.81
CA LYS A 70 13.93 -3.71 11.46
C LYS A 70 13.56 -2.22 11.59
N TYR A 71 14.45 -1.42 12.19
CA TYR A 71 14.25 0.03 12.32
C TYR A 71 14.84 0.76 11.11
N PHE A 72 14.27 0.52 9.94
CA PHE A 72 14.73 1.10 8.67
C PHE A 72 14.45 2.60 8.59
N LYS A 73 15.46 3.40 8.27
CA LYS A 73 15.39 4.87 8.31
C LYS A 73 15.39 5.48 6.92
N PHE A 74 14.28 6.12 6.56
CA PHE A 74 14.19 6.96 5.36
C PHE A 74 14.84 8.33 5.64
N PRO A 75 15.72 8.87 4.75
CA PRO A 75 16.19 8.29 3.48
C PRO A 75 17.54 7.56 3.58
N ALA A 76 18.17 7.52 4.76
CA ALA A 76 19.55 7.07 4.92
C ALA A 76 19.74 5.61 4.51
N ASP A 77 18.90 4.70 5.03
CA ASP A 77 18.99 3.27 4.71
C ASP A 77 18.43 2.96 3.30
N VAL A 78 17.60 3.84 2.73
CA VAL A 78 17.18 3.76 1.32
C VAL A 78 18.36 4.01 0.39
N ALA A 79 19.16 5.03 0.69
CA ALA A 79 20.24 5.46 -0.18
C ALA A 79 21.45 4.51 -0.15
N TYR A 80 21.66 3.79 0.95
CA TYR A 80 22.90 3.10 1.23
C TYR A 80 22.69 1.75 1.92
N ASP A 81 23.39 0.73 1.43
CA ASP A 81 23.51 -0.56 2.07
C ASP A 81 24.73 -0.57 3.00
N SER A 82 24.49 -0.58 4.31
CA SER A 82 25.57 -0.57 5.29
C SER A 82 26.33 -1.90 5.40
N VAL A 83 25.77 -3.01 4.92
CA VAL A 83 26.43 -4.32 4.93
C VAL A 83 27.36 -4.46 3.73
N LEU A 84 26.88 -4.07 2.54
CA LEU A 84 27.66 -4.10 1.31
C LEU A 84 28.53 -2.85 1.12
N ASN A 85 28.40 -1.85 1.99
CA ASN A 85 29.13 -0.58 1.95
C ASN A 85 29.02 0.13 0.58
N GLN A 86 27.82 0.16 0.00
CA GLN A 86 27.56 0.72 -1.32
C GLN A 86 26.17 1.37 -1.45
N PRO A 87 25.94 2.26 -2.44
CA PRO A 87 24.60 2.75 -2.77
C PRO A 87 23.66 1.61 -3.22
N ARG A 88 22.35 1.88 -3.17
CA ARG A 88 21.29 0.93 -3.56
C ARG A 88 20.61 1.31 -4.90
N PRO A 89 21.30 1.33 -6.06
CA PRO A 89 20.74 1.85 -7.31
C PRO A 89 19.61 1.00 -7.91
N SER A 90 19.53 -0.29 -7.55
CA SER A 90 18.53 -1.24 -8.04
C SER A 90 17.60 -1.72 -6.92
N SER A 91 17.27 -0.83 -5.98
CA SER A 91 16.33 -1.09 -4.90
C SER A 91 15.41 0.10 -4.74
N LEU A 92 14.13 -0.11 -5.03
CA LEU A 92 13.11 0.91 -4.88
C LEU A 92 12.32 0.60 -3.62
N PHE A 93 12.19 1.59 -2.75
CA PHE A 93 11.50 1.42 -1.49
C PHE A 93 10.13 2.08 -1.55
N GLY A 94 9.19 1.48 -0.83
CA GLY A 94 7.86 2.02 -0.66
C GLY A 94 7.34 1.77 0.74
N VAL A 95 6.18 2.33 1.00
CA VAL A 95 5.50 2.29 2.29
C VAL A 95 4.07 1.83 2.07
N ASP A 96 3.47 1.25 3.08
CA ASP A 96 2.04 1.01 3.12
C ASP A 96 1.41 1.51 4.42
N ILE A 97 0.21 2.08 4.32
CA ILE A 97 -0.49 2.77 5.41
C ILE A 97 -1.99 2.45 5.45
N SER A 98 -2.58 2.73 6.60
CA SER A 98 -4.03 2.69 6.89
C SER A 98 -4.38 3.80 7.89
N HIS A 99 -5.64 3.88 8.31
CA HIS A 99 -6.06 4.81 9.36
C HIS A 99 -5.27 4.66 10.68
N HIS A 100 -4.66 3.50 10.96
CA HIS A 100 -3.79 3.28 12.13
C HIS A 100 -2.59 4.24 12.16
N ASN A 101 -2.09 4.64 10.99
CA ASN A 101 -1.00 5.62 10.87
C ASN A 101 -1.49 7.03 11.26
N GLY A 102 -2.80 7.29 11.13
CA GLY A 102 -3.48 8.54 11.45
C GLY A 102 -3.47 9.55 10.31
N ARG A 103 -4.53 10.35 10.21
CA ARG A 103 -4.76 11.35 9.14
C ARG A 103 -3.58 12.27 8.81
N ASN A 104 -2.75 12.57 9.80
CA ASN A 104 -1.60 13.49 9.68
C ASN A 104 -0.30 12.79 9.25
N PHE A 105 -0.35 11.52 8.84
CA PHE A 105 0.83 10.82 8.36
C PHE A 105 1.54 11.63 7.25
N PRO A 106 2.87 11.83 7.31
CA PRO A 106 3.57 12.80 6.48
C PRO A 106 3.89 12.26 5.07
N ILE A 107 2.86 12.01 4.26
CA ILE A 107 2.96 11.47 2.89
C ILE A 107 3.92 12.28 2.02
N GLU A 108 3.87 13.61 2.13
CA GLU A 108 4.68 14.53 1.32
C GLU A 108 6.17 14.41 1.64
N LEU A 109 6.51 13.98 2.85
CA LEU A 109 7.89 13.70 3.23
C LEU A 109 8.38 12.36 2.67
N LEU A 110 7.51 11.37 2.44
CA LEU A 110 7.92 10.10 1.82
C LEU A 110 8.54 10.32 0.45
N ALA A 111 7.86 11.10 -0.41
CA ALA A 111 8.33 11.45 -1.74
C ALA A 111 9.71 12.13 -1.71
N LYS A 112 9.87 13.10 -0.79
CA LYS A 112 11.13 13.84 -0.59
C LYS A 112 12.25 12.96 -0.03
N ASN A 113 11.91 11.87 0.66
CA ASN A 113 12.85 10.97 1.33
C ASN A 113 13.00 9.62 0.61
N LYS A 114 12.91 9.64 -0.73
CA LYS A 114 13.24 8.51 -1.63
C LYS A 114 12.29 7.32 -1.57
N SER A 115 11.10 7.46 -0.99
CA SER A 115 10.03 6.50 -1.24
C SER A 115 9.51 6.68 -2.68
N VAL A 116 9.29 5.58 -3.38
CA VAL A 116 8.90 5.55 -4.80
C VAL A 116 7.42 5.18 -4.96
N PHE A 117 6.89 4.36 -4.05
CA PHE A 117 5.48 3.94 -4.06
C PHE A 117 4.86 3.98 -2.66
N LEU A 118 3.53 4.10 -2.62
CA LEU A 118 2.75 4.13 -1.38
C LEU A 118 1.46 3.33 -1.56
N TYR A 119 1.30 2.21 -0.87
CA TYR A 119 0.01 1.50 -0.78
C TYR A 119 -0.84 2.04 0.38
N MET A 120 -2.14 2.17 0.18
CA MET A 120 -3.09 2.69 1.16
C MET A 120 -4.26 1.73 1.31
N LYS A 121 -4.62 1.39 2.56
CA LYS A 121 -5.83 0.61 2.85
C LYS A 121 -7.01 1.40 2.34
N SER A 122 -7.84 0.77 1.52
CA SER A 122 -9.03 1.41 0.98
C SER A 122 -10.30 0.87 1.61
N SER A 123 -10.35 -0.45 1.83
CA SER A 123 -11.58 -1.16 2.17
C SER A 123 -11.26 -2.52 2.78
N GLN A 124 -12.26 -3.08 3.46
CA GLN A 124 -12.20 -4.41 4.06
C GLN A 124 -13.56 -5.08 3.98
N GLY A 125 -13.57 -6.34 3.56
CA GLY A 125 -14.81 -7.10 3.45
C GLY A 125 -15.81 -6.44 2.50
N THR A 126 -17.09 -6.68 2.70
CA THR A 126 -18.13 -6.17 1.80
C THR A 126 -18.69 -4.81 2.20
N ARG A 127 -18.33 -4.29 3.38
CA ARG A 127 -19.01 -3.13 3.98
C ARG A 127 -18.12 -2.01 4.48
N TYR A 128 -16.82 -2.22 4.62
CA TYR A 128 -15.96 -1.23 5.27
C TYR A 128 -15.07 -0.47 4.29
N VAL A 129 -14.95 0.83 4.55
CA VAL A 129 -13.95 1.73 3.95
C VAL A 129 -12.95 2.16 5.04
N ASP A 130 -11.69 2.30 4.68
CA ASP A 130 -10.72 2.94 5.59
C ASP A 130 -11.00 4.45 5.63
N PRO A 131 -11.27 5.04 6.82
CA PRO A 131 -11.72 6.43 6.92
C PRO A 131 -10.68 7.46 6.46
N GLU A 132 -9.40 7.08 6.39
CA GLU A 132 -8.33 7.98 5.96
C GLU A 132 -7.98 7.81 4.48
N PHE A 133 -8.53 6.80 3.79
CA PHE A 133 -8.18 6.47 2.41
C PHE A 133 -8.33 7.67 1.46
N ALA A 134 -9.48 8.35 1.47
CA ALA A 134 -9.74 9.45 0.54
C ALA A 134 -8.72 10.59 0.71
N GLY A 135 -8.43 10.95 1.96
CA GLY A 135 -7.44 11.98 2.30
C GLY A 135 -6.01 11.56 1.93
N PHE A 136 -5.64 10.30 2.18
CA PHE A 136 -4.34 9.78 1.78
C PHE A 136 -4.20 9.72 0.25
N TRP A 137 -5.21 9.22 -0.45
CA TRP A 137 -5.25 9.06 -1.89
C TRP A 137 -5.11 10.41 -2.61
N GLN A 138 -5.83 11.43 -2.13
CA GLN A 138 -5.73 12.79 -2.65
C GLN A 138 -4.33 13.37 -2.44
N ARG A 139 -3.80 13.34 -1.21
CA ARG A 139 -2.48 13.91 -0.88
C ARG A 139 -1.34 13.23 -1.63
N ALA A 140 -1.36 11.90 -1.73
CA ALA A 140 -0.37 11.16 -2.48
C ALA A 140 -0.44 11.42 -4.00
N GLY A 141 -1.60 11.90 -4.48
CA GLY A 141 -1.88 12.17 -5.90
C GLY A 141 -1.69 13.63 -6.30
N ASP A 142 -1.25 14.49 -5.40
CA ASP A 142 -1.05 15.91 -5.64
C ASP A 142 0.28 16.17 -6.37
N THR A 143 0.30 15.87 -7.67
CA THR A 143 1.46 16.07 -8.54
C THR A 143 1.78 17.55 -8.76
N GLU A 144 0.80 18.44 -8.62
CA GLU A 144 0.98 19.90 -8.72
C GLU A 144 1.91 20.42 -7.61
N ARG A 145 1.88 19.79 -6.43
CA ARG A 145 2.83 20.04 -5.34
C ARG A 145 4.16 19.29 -5.49
N GLY A 146 4.41 18.67 -6.64
CA GLY A 146 5.64 17.93 -6.94
C GLY A 146 5.72 16.55 -6.27
N ILE A 147 4.60 16.01 -5.77
CA ILE A 147 4.57 14.67 -5.19
C ILE A 147 4.61 13.63 -6.31
N LYS A 148 5.74 12.92 -6.42
CA LYS A 148 5.95 11.80 -7.35
C LYS A 148 5.99 10.47 -6.59
N LEU A 149 4.83 10.04 -6.07
CA LEU A 149 4.65 8.73 -5.43
C LEU A 149 3.67 7.90 -6.24
N HIS A 150 4.08 6.70 -6.66
CA HIS A 150 3.17 5.76 -7.31
C HIS A 150 2.17 5.26 -6.25
N ARG A 151 0.93 5.71 -6.33
CA ARG A 151 -0.11 5.39 -5.34
C ARG A 151 -0.65 4.00 -5.59
N GLY A 152 -0.82 3.19 -4.57
CA GLY A 152 -1.48 1.90 -4.61
C GLY A 152 -2.62 1.86 -3.62
N ALA A 153 -3.68 1.14 -3.95
CA ALA A 153 -4.78 0.86 -3.05
C ALA A 153 -4.78 -0.64 -2.75
N TYR A 154 -5.04 -1.01 -1.50
CA TYR A 154 -5.25 -2.41 -1.14
C TYR A 154 -6.61 -2.63 -0.46
N HIS A 155 -7.08 -3.87 -0.58
CA HIS A 155 -8.30 -4.36 0.06
C HIS A 155 -7.95 -5.50 1.01
N PHE A 156 -8.37 -5.42 2.27
CA PHE A 156 -8.25 -6.54 3.20
C PHE A 156 -9.37 -7.56 2.95
N LEU A 157 -9.01 -8.73 2.42
CA LEU A 157 -9.94 -9.80 2.11
C LEU A 157 -10.40 -10.49 3.40
N SER A 158 -11.70 -10.41 3.69
CA SER A 158 -12.33 -11.06 4.84
C SER A 158 -12.96 -12.40 4.44
N SER A 159 -12.84 -13.40 5.32
CA SER A 159 -13.31 -14.77 5.11
C SER A 159 -14.83 -14.90 4.99
N GLY A 160 -15.58 -13.92 5.51
CA GLY A 160 -17.03 -13.99 5.65
C GLY A 160 -17.45 -15.10 6.61
N THR A 161 -18.59 -15.73 6.35
CA THR A 161 -19.04 -16.92 7.09
C THR A 161 -18.99 -18.15 6.18
N PRO A 162 -18.86 -19.37 6.72
CA PRO A 162 -18.87 -20.59 5.90
C PRO A 162 -20.15 -20.79 5.07
N ALA A 163 -21.25 -20.09 5.41
CA ALA A 163 -22.49 -20.11 4.66
C ALA A 163 -22.45 -19.21 3.40
N ASP A 164 -21.55 -18.23 3.35
CA ASP A 164 -21.39 -17.38 2.18
C ASP A 164 -20.68 -18.16 1.06
N ASP A 165 -21.27 -18.21 -0.13
CA ASP A 165 -20.59 -18.78 -1.31
C ASP A 165 -19.28 -18.04 -1.58
N ALA A 166 -18.19 -18.79 -1.76
CA ALA A 166 -16.84 -18.22 -1.81
C ALA A 166 -16.62 -17.33 -3.03
N GLU A 167 -17.14 -17.71 -4.20
CA GLU A 167 -17.01 -16.94 -5.43
C GLU A 167 -17.81 -15.64 -5.33
N LEU A 168 -19.09 -15.73 -4.94
CA LEU A 168 -19.95 -14.58 -4.76
C LEU A 168 -19.41 -13.62 -3.70
N TRP A 169 -18.87 -14.15 -2.60
CA TRP A 169 -18.27 -13.35 -1.55
C TRP A 169 -17.00 -12.62 -2.03
N GLY A 170 -16.14 -13.29 -2.80
CA GLY A 170 -14.99 -12.66 -3.44
C GLY A 170 -15.39 -11.52 -4.39
N ARG A 171 -16.41 -11.73 -5.23
CA ARG A 171 -16.95 -10.67 -6.12
C ARG A 171 -17.54 -9.50 -5.34
N LYS A 172 -18.29 -9.75 -4.24
CA LYS A 172 -18.84 -8.69 -3.40
C LYS A 172 -17.75 -7.80 -2.80
N GLN A 173 -16.68 -8.40 -2.30
CA GLN A 173 -15.53 -7.66 -1.77
C GLN A 173 -14.82 -6.85 -2.86
N ALA A 174 -14.66 -7.40 -4.06
CA ALA A 174 -14.11 -6.67 -5.20
C ALA A 174 -14.99 -5.47 -5.59
N MET A 175 -16.31 -5.62 -5.58
CA MET A 175 -17.22 -4.50 -5.86
C MET A 175 -17.08 -3.38 -4.83
N THR A 176 -16.92 -3.69 -3.54
CA THR A 176 -16.63 -2.69 -2.50
C THR A 176 -15.33 -1.95 -2.80
N PHE A 177 -14.27 -2.69 -3.12
CA PHE A 177 -12.95 -2.11 -3.43
C PHE A 177 -12.98 -1.21 -4.67
N VAL A 178 -13.57 -1.70 -5.76
CA VAL A 178 -13.75 -0.96 -7.01
C VAL A 178 -14.57 0.31 -6.79
N LYS A 179 -15.64 0.23 -6.00
CA LYS A 179 -16.50 1.37 -5.65
C LYS A 179 -15.70 2.46 -4.95
N VAL A 180 -14.90 2.10 -3.96
CA VAL A 180 -14.05 3.04 -3.21
C VAL A 180 -13.01 3.71 -4.13
N ILE A 181 -12.35 2.95 -5.00
CA ILE A 181 -11.38 3.50 -5.94
C ILE A 181 -12.04 4.45 -6.95
N LYS A 182 -13.15 4.03 -7.58
CA LYS A 182 -13.88 4.84 -8.58
C LYS A 182 -14.40 6.14 -7.97
N ALA A 183 -14.91 6.10 -6.75
CA ALA A 183 -15.36 7.31 -6.04
C ALA A 183 -14.23 8.31 -5.79
N ASN A 184 -12.98 7.84 -5.65
CA ASN A 184 -11.80 8.66 -5.42
C ASN A 184 -11.03 9.01 -6.71
N GLY A 185 -11.73 9.09 -7.84
CA GLY A 185 -11.17 9.51 -9.13
C GLY A 185 -10.50 8.39 -9.94
N GLY A 186 -10.64 7.13 -9.52
CA GLY A 186 -10.12 5.97 -10.26
C GLY A 186 -8.61 5.80 -10.16
N LEU A 187 -8.09 4.83 -10.94
CA LEU A 187 -6.65 4.60 -11.10
C LEU A 187 -6.09 5.46 -12.23
N ARG A 188 -4.93 6.03 -11.99
CA ARG A 188 -4.08 6.67 -12.99
C ARG A 188 -3.10 5.65 -13.55
N ALA A 189 -2.54 5.92 -14.73
CA ALA A 189 -1.54 5.02 -15.31
C ALA A 189 -0.23 4.95 -14.49
N THR A 190 0.06 6.00 -13.72
CA THR A 190 1.17 6.08 -12.76
C THR A 190 0.85 5.45 -11.40
N ASP A 191 -0.38 4.98 -11.16
CA ASP A 191 -0.71 4.30 -9.92
C ASP A 191 -0.23 2.83 -9.96
N MET A 192 0.18 2.33 -8.80
CA MET A 192 0.50 0.93 -8.58
C MET A 192 -0.70 0.04 -8.91
N PRO A 193 -0.47 -1.24 -9.29
CA PRO A 193 -1.56 -2.19 -9.43
C PRO A 193 -2.36 -2.31 -8.13
N PRO A 194 -3.68 -2.55 -8.19
CA PRO A 194 -4.47 -2.82 -7.00
C PRO A 194 -3.90 -4.03 -6.24
N ALA A 195 -4.04 -4.07 -4.92
CA ALA A 195 -3.63 -5.23 -4.13
C ALA A 195 -4.80 -5.88 -3.39
N VAL A 196 -4.81 -7.21 -3.36
CA VAL A 196 -5.61 -7.97 -2.39
C VAL A 196 -4.70 -8.38 -1.25
N ASP A 197 -5.03 -7.95 -0.05
CA ASP A 197 -4.38 -8.35 1.19
C ASP A 197 -5.12 -9.57 1.75
N VAL A 198 -4.45 -10.72 1.72
CA VAL A 198 -5.00 -12.00 2.16
C VAL A 198 -4.08 -12.63 3.20
N GLU A 199 -4.46 -12.41 4.45
CA GLU A 199 -3.74 -12.80 5.66
C GLU A 199 -4.72 -13.20 6.78
N TRP A 200 -4.21 -13.34 8.02
CA TRP A 200 -5.01 -13.72 9.19
C TRP A 200 -6.22 -12.79 9.39
N ASP A 201 -7.44 -13.34 9.27
CA ASP A 201 -8.69 -12.61 9.52
C ASP A 201 -9.13 -12.87 10.96
N VAL A 202 -8.68 -12.02 11.88
CA VAL A 202 -8.93 -12.12 13.33
C VAL A 202 -9.62 -10.87 13.87
N ASP A 203 -10.46 -11.02 14.90
CA ASP A 203 -11.08 -9.90 15.61
C ASP A 203 -10.29 -9.41 16.83
N SER A 204 -9.27 -10.17 17.23
CA SER A 204 -8.46 -9.87 18.41
C SER A 204 -7.12 -10.61 18.32
N LEU A 205 -6.12 -10.13 19.07
CA LEU A 205 -4.78 -10.74 19.13
C LEU A 205 -4.80 -12.23 19.55
N THR A 206 -5.78 -12.63 20.35
CA THR A 206 -5.98 -14.01 20.80
C THR A 206 -7.07 -14.75 20.01
N GLY A 207 -7.70 -14.07 19.05
CA GLY A 207 -8.73 -14.61 18.18
C GLY A 207 -8.18 -15.71 17.28
N LYS A 208 -9.05 -16.67 16.94
CA LYS A 208 -8.74 -17.68 15.92
C LYS A 208 -8.91 -17.08 14.55
N ASP A 209 -8.01 -17.43 13.65
CA ASP A 209 -8.13 -17.05 12.25
C ASP A 209 -9.46 -17.59 11.67
N ARG A 210 -10.30 -16.69 11.18
CA ARG A 210 -11.63 -17.03 10.64
C ARG A 210 -11.54 -17.85 9.36
N TRP A 211 -10.42 -17.79 8.64
CA TRP A 211 -10.14 -18.66 7.50
C TRP A 211 -10.14 -20.15 7.87
N GLN A 212 -9.90 -20.51 9.14
CA GLN A 212 -10.00 -21.89 9.62
C GLN A 212 -11.40 -22.50 9.44
N LYS A 213 -12.43 -21.67 9.23
CA LYS A 213 -13.80 -22.12 8.96
C LYS A 213 -14.09 -22.32 7.47
N ARG A 214 -13.11 -22.07 6.60
CA ARG A 214 -13.18 -22.26 5.15
C ARG A 214 -12.30 -23.43 4.72
N LYS A 215 -12.66 -24.09 3.63
CA LYS A 215 -11.78 -25.04 2.96
C LYS A 215 -10.72 -24.27 2.16
N PRO A 216 -9.48 -24.77 2.05
CA PRO A 216 -8.44 -24.13 1.23
C PRO A 216 -8.88 -23.76 -0.19
N ALA A 217 -9.64 -24.63 -0.86
CA ALA A 217 -10.17 -24.39 -2.20
C ALA A 217 -11.17 -23.21 -2.26
N GLU A 218 -11.92 -22.97 -1.19
CA GLU A 218 -12.84 -21.83 -1.08
C GLU A 218 -12.06 -20.51 -0.98
N ILE A 219 -10.94 -20.51 -0.25
CA ILE A 219 -10.05 -19.34 -0.14
C ILE A 219 -9.48 -18.99 -1.52
N ILE A 220 -8.95 -19.97 -2.25
CA ILE A 220 -8.44 -19.77 -3.62
C ILE A 220 -9.55 -19.27 -4.56
N THR A 221 -10.74 -19.88 -4.48
CA THR A 221 -11.91 -19.46 -5.28
C THR A 221 -12.25 -17.99 -4.99
N MET A 222 -12.25 -17.59 -3.73
CA MET A 222 -12.52 -16.22 -3.31
C MET A 222 -11.46 -15.23 -3.83
N ILE A 223 -10.17 -15.58 -3.73
CA ILE A 223 -9.06 -14.77 -4.26
C ILE A 223 -9.24 -14.57 -5.76
N LYS A 224 -9.47 -15.65 -6.53
CA LYS A 224 -9.67 -15.58 -7.99
C LYS A 224 -10.88 -14.75 -8.37
N ALA A 225 -11.99 -14.93 -7.67
CA ALA A 225 -13.21 -14.18 -7.90
C ALA A 225 -13.01 -12.68 -7.64
N PHE A 226 -12.30 -12.34 -6.56
CA PHE A 226 -11.92 -10.98 -6.25
C PHE A 226 -11.03 -10.40 -7.35
N THR A 227 -9.92 -11.07 -7.67
CA THR A 227 -8.91 -10.50 -8.58
C THR A 227 -9.43 -10.35 -10.01
N ALA A 228 -10.21 -11.33 -10.49
CA ALA A 228 -10.84 -11.26 -11.82
C ALA A 228 -11.83 -10.09 -11.92
N GLN A 229 -12.63 -9.86 -10.88
CA GLN A 229 -13.59 -8.75 -10.86
C GLN A 229 -12.88 -7.40 -10.83
N VAL A 230 -11.81 -7.26 -10.01
CA VAL A 230 -11.01 -6.03 -9.95
C VAL A 230 -10.31 -5.75 -11.27
N GLU A 231 -9.72 -6.76 -11.90
CA GLU A 231 -9.06 -6.62 -13.21
C GLU A 231 -10.07 -6.19 -14.29
N ALA A 232 -11.27 -6.77 -14.30
CA ALA A 232 -12.32 -6.40 -15.23
C ALA A 232 -12.79 -4.93 -15.06
N ASP A 233 -12.92 -4.46 -13.82
CA ASP A 233 -13.49 -3.14 -13.52
C ASP A 233 -12.48 -1.98 -13.52
N LEU A 234 -11.20 -2.26 -13.26
CA LEU A 234 -10.12 -1.27 -13.16
C LEU A 234 -9.07 -1.41 -14.28
N GLY A 235 -9.16 -2.46 -15.11
CA GLY A 235 -8.23 -2.70 -16.22
C GLY A 235 -6.80 -3.01 -15.79
N ARG A 236 -6.58 -3.41 -14.52
CA ARG A 236 -5.26 -3.67 -13.96
C ARG A 236 -5.28 -4.91 -13.08
N LYS A 237 -4.42 -5.88 -13.41
CA LYS A 237 -4.29 -7.13 -12.67
C LYS A 237 -3.82 -6.88 -11.23
N PRO A 238 -4.53 -7.38 -10.22
CA PRO A 238 -4.11 -7.19 -8.84
C PRO A 238 -2.84 -7.94 -8.46
N VAL A 239 -2.10 -7.39 -7.51
CA VAL A 239 -1.03 -8.04 -6.74
C VAL A 239 -1.65 -8.77 -5.55
N ILE A 240 -1.10 -9.92 -5.18
CA ILE A 240 -1.50 -10.65 -3.98
C ILE A 240 -0.49 -10.34 -2.88
N TYR A 241 -0.95 -9.67 -1.83
CA TYR A 241 -0.19 -9.55 -0.59
C TYR A 241 -0.53 -10.72 0.35
N THR A 242 0.50 -11.37 0.90
CA THR A 242 0.33 -12.41 1.91
C THR A 242 1.64 -12.74 2.64
N ALA A 243 1.55 -13.48 3.74
CA ALA A 243 2.68 -14.07 4.43
C ALA A 243 2.80 -15.58 4.11
N ARG A 244 4.03 -16.08 3.97
CA ARG A 244 4.28 -17.50 3.64
C ARG A 244 3.66 -18.46 4.66
N ALA A 245 3.78 -18.15 5.94
CA ALA A 245 3.28 -19.00 7.02
C ALA A 245 1.76 -19.13 6.96
N TRP A 246 1.05 -17.99 6.86
CA TRP A 246 -0.39 -17.97 6.70
C TRP A 246 -0.84 -18.75 5.46
N TRP A 247 -0.19 -18.53 4.31
CA TRP A 247 -0.56 -19.21 3.07
C TRP A 247 -0.43 -20.73 3.20
N LYS A 248 0.69 -21.19 3.76
CA LYS A 248 0.95 -22.61 3.99
C LYS A 248 -0.14 -23.24 4.85
N ASP A 249 -0.53 -22.57 5.93
CA ASP A 249 -1.44 -23.13 6.94
C ASP A 249 -2.92 -23.03 6.52
N ALA A 250 -3.33 -21.90 5.94
CA ALA A 250 -4.73 -21.64 5.59
C ALA A 250 -5.11 -22.17 4.18
N VAL A 251 -4.18 -22.13 3.23
CA VAL A 251 -4.49 -22.30 1.79
C VAL A 251 -4.02 -23.66 1.25
N GLY A 252 -3.85 -24.65 2.12
CA GLY A 252 -3.58 -26.03 1.72
C GLY A 252 -2.14 -26.28 1.26
N GLY A 253 -1.17 -25.59 1.89
CA GLY A 253 0.25 -25.72 1.60
C GLY A 253 0.77 -24.78 0.52
N GLU A 254 2.08 -24.57 0.48
CA GLU A 254 2.71 -23.57 -0.40
C GLU A 254 2.51 -23.85 -1.90
N ASN A 255 2.40 -25.12 -2.30
CA ASN A 255 2.19 -25.52 -3.69
C ASN A 255 0.87 -24.98 -4.27
N SER A 256 -0.11 -24.67 -3.42
CA SER A 256 -1.39 -24.14 -3.86
C SER A 256 -1.27 -22.73 -4.46
N PHE A 257 -0.19 -22.00 -4.17
CA PHE A 257 0.07 -20.68 -4.76
C PHE A 257 0.18 -20.74 -6.29
N ALA A 258 0.58 -21.88 -6.86
CA ALA A 258 0.59 -22.09 -8.31
C ALA A 258 -0.77 -21.85 -8.97
N GLN A 259 -1.87 -21.94 -8.22
CA GLN A 259 -3.22 -21.70 -8.73
C GLN A 259 -3.53 -20.21 -8.95
N VAL A 260 -2.73 -19.30 -8.40
CA VAL A 260 -2.89 -17.83 -8.52
C VAL A 260 -1.58 -17.16 -8.99
N ALA A 261 -0.66 -17.93 -9.55
CA ALA A 261 0.69 -17.49 -9.93
C ALA A 261 0.71 -16.52 -11.14
N GLU A 262 -0.43 -16.33 -11.80
CA GLU A 262 -0.64 -15.25 -12.78
C GLU A 262 -0.58 -13.85 -12.15
N HIS A 263 -0.77 -13.75 -10.82
CA HIS A 263 -0.64 -12.54 -10.04
C HIS A 263 0.80 -12.37 -9.52
N LYS A 264 1.23 -11.11 -9.37
CA LYS A 264 2.50 -10.81 -8.70
C LYS A 264 2.34 -11.02 -7.19
N LEU A 265 3.39 -11.51 -6.56
CA LEU A 265 3.45 -11.71 -5.11
C LEU A 265 4.06 -10.48 -4.43
N TRP A 266 3.31 -9.88 -3.51
CA TRP A 266 3.81 -8.98 -2.47
C TRP A 266 3.96 -9.79 -1.18
N LEU A 267 5.18 -10.17 -0.85
CA LEU A 267 5.46 -11.08 0.26
C LEU A 267 5.72 -10.31 1.55
N ALA A 268 5.12 -10.72 2.66
CA ALA A 268 5.60 -10.36 3.99
C ALA A 268 6.54 -11.44 4.55
N ASP A 269 7.76 -11.04 4.90
CA ASP A 269 8.72 -11.85 5.68
C ASP A 269 9.65 -10.91 6.46
N TYR A 270 9.50 -10.85 7.77
CA TYR A 270 10.29 -9.96 8.63
C TYR A 270 11.34 -10.72 9.43
N SER A 271 11.66 -11.95 9.03
CA SER A 271 12.65 -12.76 9.73
C SER A 271 14.03 -12.12 9.69
N ASN A 272 14.79 -12.32 10.78
CA ASN A 272 16.17 -11.84 10.86
C ASN A 272 17.02 -12.35 9.68
N GLN A 273 16.82 -13.61 9.26
CA GLN A 273 17.52 -14.18 8.11
C GLN A 273 17.21 -13.44 6.81
N ALA A 274 15.94 -13.13 6.55
CA ALA A 274 15.53 -12.38 5.37
C ALA A 274 16.14 -10.98 5.40
N GLN A 275 16.05 -10.29 6.54
CA GLN A 275 16.63 -8.96 6.75
C GLN A 275 18.15 -8.94 6.61
N ALA A 276 18.84 -9.97 7.09
CA ALA A 276 20.29 -10.10 7.03
C ALA A 276 20.81 -10.32 5.61
N SER A 277 20.13 -11.19 4.85
CA SER A 277 20.53 -11.57 3.49
C SER A 277 19.84 -10.79 2.38
N GLU A 278 18.89 -9.93 2.73
CA GLU A 278 17.96 -9.28 1.81
C GLU A 278 17.22 -10.24 0.87
N THR A 279 17.00 -11.47 1.34
CA THR A 279 16.42 -12.58 0.58
C THR A 279 15.30 -13.23 1.40
N PRO A 280 14.02 -12.88 1.16
CA PRO A 280 12.92 -13.44 1.92
C PRO A 280 12.62 -14.89 1.54
N ARG A 281 12.04 -15.63 2.49
CA ARG A 281 11.56 -17.01 2.27
C ARG A 281 10.23 -16.94 1.54
N SER A 282 10.29 -17.08 0.23
CA SER A 282 9.11 -17.03 -0.63
C SER A 282 8.26 -18.30 -0.56
N ILE A 283 7.02 -18.19 -1.05
CA ILE A 283 6.04 -19.28 -1.10
C ILE A 283 6.34 -20.18 -2.30
N ASN A 284 6.67 -21.45 -2.06
CA ASN A 284 6.98 -22.41 -3.12
C ASN A 284 7.98 -21.88 -4.16
N GLN A 285 9.03 -21.19 -3.70
CA GLN A 285 10.06 -20.57 -4.55
C GLN A 285 9.53 -19.55 -5.57
N THR A 286 8.29 -19.07 -5.42
CA THR A 286 7.68 -18.07 -6.30
C THR A 286 8.52 -16.79 -6.28
N LYS A 287 8.79 -16.21 -7.45
CA LYS A 287 9.44 -14.89 -7.51
C LYS A 287 8.48 -13.83 -6.96
N TRP A 288 8.86 -13.20 -5.86
CA TRP A 288 8.16 -12.04 -5.33
C TRP A 288 8.47 -10.80 -6.19
N ALA A 289 7.49 -9.91 -6.33
CA ALA A 289 7.66 -8.62 -6.97
C ALA A 289 7.96 -7.53 -5.95
N ILE A 290 7.26 -7.56 -4.81
CA ILE A 290 7.46 -6.65 -3.69
C ILE A 290 7.68 -7.49 -2.44
N TRP A 291 8.59 -7.06 -1.58
CA TRP A 291 8.80 -7.67 -0.28
C TRP A 291 8.61 -6.63 0.82
N GLN A 292 7.61 -6.84 1.67
CA GLN A 292 7.47 -6.12 2.93
C GLN A 292 8.43 -6.74 3.94
N PHE A 293 9.42 -5.97 4.37
CA PHE A 293 10.53 -6.48 5.16
C PHE A 293 10.49 -6.02 6.61
N THR A 294 9.66 -5.02 6.95
CA THR A 294 9.52 -4.52 8.31
C THR A 294 8.18 -3.83 8.53
N ASP A 295 7.73 -3.86 9.78
CA ASP A 295 6.60 -3.11 10.34
C ASP A 295 7.04 -1.87 11.16
N ALA A 296 8.35 -1.64 11.21
CA ALA A 296 9.01 -0.77 12.18
C ALA A 296 9.89 0.32 11.55
N ALA A 297 9.67 0.63 10.26
CA ALA A 297 10.39 1.70 9.58
C ALA A 297 10.04 3.08 10.15
N GLN A 298 10.93 4.03 9.93
CA GLN A 298 10.85 5.39 10.48
C GLN A 298 11.31 6.43 9.45
N LEU A 299 10.72 7.61 9.52
CA LEU A 299 11.27 8.81 8.90
C LEU A 299 12.20 9.49 9.90
N ASN A 300 13.43 9.85 9.48
CA ASN A 300 14.35 10.61 10.34
C ASN A 300 13.83 12.01 10.71
N LEU A 301 12.66 12.42 10.20
CA LEU A 301 12.03 13.72 10.44
C LEU A 301 10.53 13.53 10.71
N GLY A 302 10.08 13.86 11.92
CA GLY A 302 8.69 14.29 12.16
C GLY A 302 7.63 13.22 12.46
N SER A 303 7.97 11.94 12.64
CA SER A 303 7.00 10.95 13.17
C SER A 303 7.68 9.94 14.08
N SER A 304 7.21 9.84 15.33
CA SER A 304 7.58 8.75 16.24
C SER A 304 6.86 7.44 15.90
N LYS A 305 5.80 7.50 15.08
CA LYS A 305 5.06 6.31 14.65
C LYS A 305 5.85 5.55 13.60
N LYS A 306 6.03 4.27 13.91
CA LYS A 306 6.53 3.25 13.01
C LYS A 306 5.52 2.97 11.89
N PHE A 307 6.01 2.53 10.76
CA PHE A 307 5.19 2.15 9.62
C PHE A 307 5.83 0.99 8.85
N ASP A 308 5.03 0.39 8.00
CA ASP A 308 5.44 -0.76 7.20
C ASP A 308 6.24 -0.29 5.99
N ALA A 309 7.34 -0.99 5.70
CA ALA A 309 8.18 -0.69 4.56
C ALA A 309 8.43 -1.90 3.68
N SER A 310 8.42 -1.62 2.38
CA SER A 310 8.54 -2.61 1.33
C SER A 310 9.66 -2.24 0.36
N ILE A 311 10.19 -3.24 -0.32
CA ILE A 311 11.24 -3.13 -1.33
C ILE A 311 10.85 -3.85 -2.62
N TYR A 312 11.13 -3.21 -3.75
CA TYR A 312 11.25 -3.83 -5.06
C TYR A 312 12.73 -3.94 -5.42
N LYS A 313 13.18 -5.13 -5.84
CA LYS A 313 14.55 -5.39 -6.28
C LYS A 313 14.64 -5.43 -7.80
N GLY A 314 15.31 -4.44 -8.36
CA GLY A 314 15.57 -4.33 -9.80
C GLY A 314 15.73 -2.88 -10.25
N PRO A 315 16.15 -2.66 -11.51
CA PRO A 315 16.19 -1.33 -12.12
C PRO A 315 14.81 -0.67 -12.21
N THR A 316 14.76 0.67 -12.21
CA THR A 316 13.51 1.44 -12.31
C THR A 316 12.70 1.12 -13.57
N ALA A 317 13.35 0.88 -14.72
CA ALA A 317 12.64 0.49 -15.94
C ALA A 317 11.92 -0.88 -15.80
N GLU A 318 12.50 -1.82 -15.04
CA GLU A 318 11.86 -3.11 -14.78
C GLU A 318 10.70 -2.98 -13.78
N PHE A 319 10.77 -2.04 -12.85
CA PHE A 319 9.66 -1.74 -11.95
C PHE A 319 8.40 -1.34 -12.74
N TYR A 320 8.56 -0.45 -13.72
CA TYR A 320 7.45 -0.01 -14.57
C TYR A 320 6.82 -1.15 -15.36
N SER A 321 7.63 -1.96 -16.04
CA SER A 321 7.13 -3.09 -16.82
C SER A 321 6.58 -4.23 -15.97
N THR A 322 7.21 -4.54 -14.82
CA THR A 322 6.79 -5.64 -13.93
C THR A 322 5.46 -5.36 -13.25
N LEU A 323 5.24 -4.11 -12.84
CA LEU A 323 4.04 -3.69 -12.09
C LEU A 323 3.00 -2.98 -12.97
N GLY A 324 3.30 -2.76 -14.25
CA GLY A 324 2.39 -2.09 -15.19
C GLY A 324 2.20 -0.60 -14.90
N VAL A 325 3.19 0.04 -14.29
CA VAL A 325 3.15 1.43 -13.81
C VAL A 325 3.86 2.36 -14.81
N GLN A 326 3.27 3.51 -15.14
CA GLN A 326 3.94 4.54 -15.95
C GLN A 326 4.86 5.41 -15.10
N GLU A 327 5.94 5.89 -15.72
CA GLU A 327 6.85 6.89 -15.14
C GLU A 327 6.18 8.26 -14.95
N PHE A 328 6.71 9.07 -14.01
CA PHE A 328 6.23 10.42 -13.67
C PHE A 328 6.88 11.56 -14.45
#